data_AF-V6SR36-F1
#
_entry.id   AF-V6SR36-F1
#
_cell.length_a   1.000
_cell.length_b   1.000
_cell.length_c   1.000
_cell.angle_alpha   90.00
_cell.angle_beta   90.00
_cell.angle_gamma   90.00
#
_symmetry.space_group_name_H-M   'P 1'
#
loop_
_entity.id
_entity.type
_entity.pdbx_description
1 polymer ?
#
loop_
_entity_poly.entity_id
_entity_poly.type
_entity_poly.pdbx_seq_one_letter_code
_entity_poly.pdbx_strand_id
1 'polypeptide(L)'
;MNRLKCCLTLFFLSVFTTVFSQNYRDTVINEVRNVSFLLSRKDKEQYQITKEKILKLEEDYGYEVDLKLRLIEYSYLHKDLEFFKEQLEILVKNHGFTVAYMSGGESYSDALLKGELSPWFKAMYLKNHFIWLENNFDKQIDQRKLHDNQIKIEAIRSVVSKVNDTETLSDADKKTVDTKCNEVLFSTVSLLHDLCRKYDQFLTGKNFGIVQTSPFPNLHTNLKIKENIERTWLLFEPYITKSYLKHQTDYSEYVAFDAYSFIHFGYQKYGLLKKENLPLHMRGLIRDQVEIPIQNAFFTDKVKREMGWQ
;
A
#
# COMPACT_ATOMS: atom_id res chain seq x y z
N MET A 1 -26.57 3.25 -59.95
CA MET A 1 -27.41 4.00 -59.00
C MET A 1 -28.01 2.98 -58.03
N ASN A 2 -27.79 2.94 -56.73
CA ASN A 2 -27.22 3.89 -55.78
C ASN A 2 -26.39 3.12 -54.74
N ARG A 3 -25.22 3.68 -54.44
CA ARG A 3 -24.42 3.42 -53.25
C ARG A 3 -25.16 3.99 -52.02
N LEU A 4 -24.70 3.59 -50.83
CA LEU A 4 -25.05 4.02 -49.46
C LEU A 4 -26.13 3.22 -48.73
N LYS A 5 -25.76 2.88 -47.48
CA LYS A 5 -26.52 2.26 -46.37
C LYS A 5 -26.44 0.72 -46.40
N CYS A 6 -25.62 0.02 -45.63
CA CYS A 6 -25.20 0.27 -44.25
C CYS A 6 -23.79 -0.32 -43.99
N CYS A 7 -22.76 0.53 -44.08
CA CYS A 7 -21.46 0.29 -43.45
C CYS A 7 -21.47 0.68 -41.96
N LEU A 8 -22.57 0.42 -41.25
CA LEU A 8 -22.83 0.95 -39.90
C LEU A 8 -23.20 -0.15 -38.90
N THR A 9 -22.72 -1.37 -39.15
CA THR A 9 -23.05 -2.55 -38.34
C THR A 9 -21.80 -3.32 -37.87
N LEU A 10 -20.66 -2.64 -37.77
CA LEU A 10 -19.37 -3.26 -37.40
C LEU A 10 -18.49 -2.37 -36.51
N PHE A 11 -19.09 -1.47 -35.71
CA PHE A 11 -18.34 -0.60 -34.79
C PHE A 11 -18.80 -0.63 -33.33
N PHE A 12 -19.68 -1.56 -32.94
CA PHE A 12 -20.25 -1.59 -31.58
C PHE A 12 -20.19 -2.97 -30.90
N LEU A 13 -19.24 -3.83 -31.30
CA LEU A 13 -19.09 -5.19 -30.74
C LEU A 13 -17.66 -5.50 -30.31
N SER A 14 -16.94 -4.48 -29.86
CA SER A 14 -15.75 -4.60 -29.04
C SER A 14 -15.89 -3.71 -27.80
N VAL A 15 -17.04 -3.84 -27.11
CA VAL A 15 -17.05 -3.60 -25.67
C VAL A 15 -16.28 -4.76 -25.08
N PHE A 16 -14.95 -4.64 -25.09
CA PHE A 16 -14.10 -5.43 -24.24
C PHE A 16 -14.71 -5.32 -22.84
N THR A 17 -15.05 -6.47 -22.27
CA THR A 17 -15.21 -6.66 -20.83
C THR A 17 -13.89 -6.26 -20.19
N THR A 18 -13.72 -4.96 -20.00
CA THR A 18 -12.59 -4.37 -19.33
C THR A 18 -12.84 -4.62 -17.85
N VAL A 19 -11.89 -5.31 -17.23
CA VAL A 19 -11.82 -5.43 -15.78
C VAL A 19 -11.62 -4.00 -15.27
N PHE A 20 -12.71 -3.35 -14.86
CA PHE A 20 -12.71 -1.92 -14.57
C PHE A 20 -11.99 -1.63 -13.26
N SER A 21 -10.88 -0.94 -13.42
CA SER A 21 -10.12 -0.30 -12.37
C SER A 21 -10.20 1.22 -12.54
N GLN A 22 -9.98 1.91 -11.42
CA GLN A 22 -10.13 3.34 -11.21
C GLN A 22 -9.35 4.20 -12.23
N ASN A 23 -8.09 3.86 -12.55
CA ASN A 23 -7.37 4.37 -13.72
C ASN A 23 -6.32 3.34 -14.18
N TYR A 24 -5.67 3.55 -15.33
CA TYR A 24 -4.73 2.58 -15.90
C TYR A 24 -3.68 2.10 -14.88
N ARG A 25 -2.99 3.04 -14.21
CA ARG A 25 -1.95 2.75 -13.21
C ARG A 25 -2.48 1.90 -12.07
N ASP A 26 -3.61 2.31 -11.49
CA ASP A 26 -4.22 1.61 -10.38
C ASP A 26 -4.67 0.19 -10.77
N THR A 27 -5.04 -0.04 -12.04
CA THR A 27 -5.39 -1.39 -12.53
C THR A 27 -4.19 -2.28 -12.55
N VAL A 28 -3.10 -1.77 -13.14
CA VAL A 28 -1.88 -2.56 -13.28
C VAL A 28 -1.35 -2.90 -11.90
N ILE A 29 -1.31 -1.93 -10.98
CA ILE A 29 -0.87 -2.16 -9.59
C ILE A 29 -1.73 -3.22 -8.90
N ASN A 30 -3.06 -3.13 -9.02
CA ASN A 30 -3.97 -4.04 -8.34
C ASN A 30 -3.93 -5.48 -8.92
N GLU A 31 -3.89 -5.62 -10.24
CA GLU A 31 -3.73 -6.91 -10.95
C GLU A 31 -2.42 -7.61 -10.56
N VAL A 32 -1.35 -6.81 -10.50
CA VAL A 32 -0.01 -7.28 -10.13
C VAL A 32 -0.01 -7.74 -8.67
N ARG A 33 -0.58 -6.93 -7.75
CA ARG A 33 -0.60 -7.22 -6.31
C ARG A 33 -1.39 -8.47 -5.90
N ASN A 34 -2.58 -8.69 -6.47
CA ASN A 34 -3.54 -9.66 -5.93
C ASN A 34 -3.46 -11.05 -6.56
N VAL A 35 -3.27 -11.13 -7.88
CA VAL A 35 -3.36 -12.41 -8.62
C VAL A 35 -2.00 -12.79 -9.21
N SER A 36 -1.33 -11.82 -9.82
CA SER A 36 -0.13 -12.10 -10.60
C SER A 36 1.03 -12.54 -9.71
N PHE A 37 1.29 -11.86 -8.58
CA PHE A 37 2.48 -12.20 -7.77
C PHE A 37 2.46 -13.60 -7.13
N LEU A 38 1.32 -14.11 -6.68
CA LEU A 38 1.23 -15.46 -6.13
C LEU A 38 1.56 -16.52 -7.20
N LEU A 39 1.15 -16.29 -8.44
CA LEU A 39 1.43 -17.15 -9.58
C LEU A 39 2.87 -16.96 -10.08
N SER A 40 3.34 -15.72 -10.21
CA SER A 40 4.71 -15.36 -10.60
C SER A 40 5.76 -15.98 -9.70
N ARG A 41 5.45 -16.27 -8.43
CA ARG A 41 6.37 -16.99 -7.54
C ARG A 41 6.74 -18.38 -8.05
N LYS A 42 5.83 -19.04 -8.77
CA LYS A 42 5.97 -20.45 -9.19
C LYS A 42 6.11 -20.62 -10.69
N ASP A 43 5.65 -19.63 -11.46
CA ASP A 43 5.56 -19.69 -12.92
C ASP A 43 6.47 -18.63 -13.56
N LYS A 44 7.39 -19.11 -14.41
CA LYS A 44 8.38 -18.27 -15.09
C LYS A 44 7.74 -17.38 -16.16
N GLU A 45 6.73 -17.86 -16.88
CA GLU A 45 6.02 -17.06 -17.89
C GLU A 45 5.26 -15.93 -17.20
N GLN A 46 4.54 -16.26 -16.13
CA GLN A 46 3.82 -15.25 -15.35
C GLN A 46 4.77 -14.26 -14.65
N TYR A 47 5.98 -14.68 -14.27
CA TYR A 47 7.03 -13.77 -13.80
C TYR A 47 7.42 -12.76 -14.88
N GLN A 48 7.70 -13.20 -16.11
CA GLN A 48 8.09 -12.30 -17.21
C GLN A 48 6.97 -11.33 -17.56
N ILE A 49 5.73 -11.79 -17.69
CA ILE A 49 4.56 -10.93 -17.93
C ILE A 49 4.44 -9.86 -16.84
N THR A 50 4.63 -10.23 -15.58
CA THR A 50 4.51 -9.30 -14.45
C THR A 50 5.67 -8.30 -14.43
N LYS A 51 6.90 -8.76 -14.70
CA LYS A 51 8.09 -7.92 -14.85
C LYS A 51 7.88 -6.87 -15.94
N GLU A 52 7.43 -7.28 -17.12
CA GLU A 52 7.17 -6.40 -18.27
C GLU A 52 6.07 -5.37 -17.97
N LYS A 53 4.96 -5.81 -17.36
CA LYS A 53 3.88 -4.90 -16.92
C LYS A 53 4.39 -3.82 -15.97
N ILE A 54 5.24 -4.19 -15.00
CA ILE A 54 5.81 -3.23 -14.05
C ILE A 54 6.77 -2.27 -14.75
N LEU A 55 7.68 -2.78 -15.58
CA LEU A 55 8.63 -1.92 -16.31
C LEU A 55 7.91 -0.91 -17.21
N LYS A 56 6.88 -1.37 -17.93
CA LYS A 56 6.05 -0.48 -18.76
C LYS A 56 5.33 0.58 -17.92
N LEU A 57 4.85 0.23 -16.73
CA LEU A 57 4.24 1.21 -15.83
C LEU A 57 5.23 2.30 -15.40
N GLU A 58 6.51 1.96 -15.24
CA GLU A 58 7.54 2.92 -14.81
C GLU A 58 7.92 3.94 -15.89
N GLU A 59 7.68 3.63 -17.17
CA GLU A 59 7.88 4.58 -18.28
C GLU A 59 7.00 5.82 -18.10
N ASP A 60 5.78 5.63 -17.60
CA ASP A 60 4.78 6.71 -17.46
C ASP A 60 4.73 7.30 -16.03
N TYR A 61 5.01 6.50 -15.00
CA TYR A 61 4.75 6.86 -13.59
C TYR A 61 5.98 6.82 -12.67
N GLY A 62 7.15 6.55 -13.24
CA GLY A 62 8.41 6.43 -12.51
C GLY A 62 8.50 5.19 -11.63
N TYR A 63 9.67 5.02 -11.00
CA TYR A 63 10.07 3.79 -10.30
C TYR A 63 9.08 3.33 -9.21
N GLU A 64 8.52 2.13 -9.33
CA GLU A 64 7.48 1.55 -8.46
C GLU A 64 8.07 0.71 -7.31
N VAL A 65 8.61 1.39 -6.30
CA VAL A 65 9.37 0.80 -5.18
C VAL A 65 8.71 -0.43 -4.55
N ASP A 66 7.42 -0.37 -4.21
CA ASP A 66 6.73 -1.49 -3.56
C ASP A 66 6.56 -2.71 -4.48
N LEU A 67 6.38 -2.49 -5.78
CA LEU A 67 6.32 -3.56 -6.76
C LEU A 67 7.71 -4.15 -7.00
N LYS A 68 8.75 -3.31 -6.98
CA LYS A 68 10.15 -3.72 -7.15
C LYS A 68 10.66 -4.55 -5.99
N LEU A 69 10.33 -4.18 -4.75
CA LEU A 69 10.63 -5.00 -3.57
C LEU A 69 10.05 -6.42 -3.66
N ARG A 70 8.91 -6.59 -4.33
CA ARG A 70 8.34 -7.91 -4.61
C ARG A 70 9.00 -8.59 -5.80
N LEU A 71 9.28 -7.86 -6.88
CA LEU A 71 9.96 -8.40 -8.06
C LEU A 71 11.38 -8.90 -7.77
N ILE A 72 12.13 -8.25 -6.87
CA ILE A 72 13.49 -8.72 -6.54
C ILE A 72 13.47 -10.15 -5.98
N GLU A 73 12.53 -10.46 -5.09
CA GLU A 73 12.32 -11.81 -4.55
C GLU A 73 12.10 -12.82 -5.68
N TYR A 74 11.22 -12.51 -6.64
CA TYR A 74 10.90 -13.41 -7.74
C TYR A 74 12.01 -13.51 -8.78
N SER A 75 12.69 -12.42 -9.08
CA SER A 75 13.83 -12.42 -10.00
C SER A 75 14.94 -13.35 -9.50
N TYR A 76 15.18 -13.36 -8.18
CA TYR A 76 16.12 -14.29 -7.58
C TYR A 76 15.64 -15.75 -7.68
N LEU A 77 14.38 -16.02 -7.32
CA LEU A 77 13.79 -17.37 -7.42
C LEU A 77 13.83 -17.94 -8.85
N HIS A 78 13.70 -17.08 -9.87
CA HIS A 78 13.77 -17.45 -11.29
C HIS A 78 15.17 -17.35 -11.90
N LYS A 79 16.21 -17.09 -11.10
CA LYS A 79 17.61 -16.95 -11.51
C LYS A 79 17.86 -15.83 -12.53
N ASP A 80 17.03 -14.80 -12.55
CA ASP A 80 17.22 -13.58 -13.32
C ASP A 80 18.15 -12.62 -12.56
N LEU A 81 19.40 -13.05 -12.42
CA LEU A 81 20.37 -12.41 -11.51
C LEU A 81 20.80 -11.02 -11.95
N GLU A 82 20.84 -10.74 -13.25
CA GLU A 82 21.22 -9.42 -13.75
C GLU A 82 20.15 -8.39 -13.37
N PHE A 83 18.87 -8.70 -13.60
CA PHE A 83 17.78 -7.84 -13.17
C PHE A 83 17.74 -7.71 -11.64
N PHE A 84 17.91 -8.82 -10.91
CA PHE A 84 17.97 -8.81 -9.45
C PHE A 84 19.03 -7.81 -8.94
N LYS A 85 20.26 -7.90 -9.46
CA LYS A 85 21.38 -7.07 -9.04
C LYS A 85 21.14 -5.59 -9.36
N GLU A 86 20.69 -5.30 -10.58
CA GLU A 86 20.40 -3.95 -11.05
C GLU A 86 19.33 -3.29 -10.17
N GLN A 87 18.21 -3.97 -9.95
CA GLN A 87 17.09 -3.39 -9.20
C GLN A 87 17.45 -3.24 -7.71
N LEU A 88 18.17 -4.20 -7.13
CA LEU A 88 18.64 -4.07 -5.75
C LEU A 88 19.61 -2.90 -5.58
N GLU A 89 20.49 -2.66 -6.54
CA GLU A 89 21.37 -1.49 -6.55
C GLU A 89 20.57 -0.17 -6.59
N ILE A 90 19.54 -0.08 -7.44
CA ILE A 90 18.64 1.08 -7.49
C ILE A 90 17.96 1.29 -6.13
N LEU A 91 17.45 0.22 -5.51
CA LEU A 91 16.76 0.30 -4.22
C LEU A 91 17.71 0.77 -3.10
N VAL A 92 18.96 0.31 -3.07
CA VAL A 92 19.97 0.76 -2.10
C VAL A 92 20.33 2.23 -2.33
N LYS A 93 20.64 2.59 -3.57
CA LYS A 93 21.16 3.92 -3.93
C LYS A 93 20.11 5.03 -3.82
N ASN A 94 18.89 4.77 -4.27
CA ASN A 94 17.87 5.81 -4.45
C ASN A 94 16.76 5.73 -3.42
N HIS A 95 16.51 4.54 -2.86
CA HIS A 95 15.36 4.29 -1.98
C HIS A 95 15.75 3.80 -0.59
N GLY A 96 17.03 3.77 -0.24
CA GLY A 96 17.46 3.50 1.13
C GLY A 96 17.21 2.08 1.61
N PHE A 97 17.19 1.09 0.71
CA PHE A 97 17.20 -0.30 1.12
C PHE A 97 18.40 -0.55 2.05
N THR A 98 18.13 -1.11 3.23
CA THR A 98 19.14 -1.38 4.25
C THR A 98 19.05 -2.81 4.73
N VAL A 99 20.21 -3.43 4.96
CA VAL A 99 20.32 -4.78 5.50
C VAL A 99 19.71 -4.86 6.89
N ALA A 100 19.74 -3.77 7.66
CA ALA A 100 19.13 -3.71 8.99
C ALA A 100 17.62 -3.96 8.98
N TYR A 101 16.95 -3.78 7.84
CA TYR A 101 15.50 -3.94 7.68
C TYR A 101 15.13 -5.25 6.96
N MET A 102 16.10 -6.10 6.62
CA MET A 102 15.82 -7.44 6.13
C MET A 102 15.26 -8.30 7.26
N SER A 103 14.18 -9.02 6.99
CA SER A 103 13.55 -9.93 7.94
C SER A 103 14.32 -11.24 8.10
N GLY A 104 15.18 -11.56 7.13
CA GLY A 104 15.84 -12.86 7.02
C GLY A 104 14.96 -13.93 6.37
N GLY A 105 13.68 -13.62 6.12
CA GLY A 105 12.74 -14.51 5.42
C GLY A 105 12.78 -14.40 3.90
N GLU A 106 13.53 -13.44 3.36
CA GLU A 106 13.72 -13.26 1.92
C GLU A 106 14.53 -14.43 1.34
N SER A 107 14.12 -14.98 0.19
CA SER A 107 14.78 -16.16 -0.39
C SER A 107 16.25 -15.93 -0.77
N TYR A 108 16.63 -14.68 -1.01
CA TYR A 108 17.98 -14.26 -1.36
C TYR A 108 18.85 -13.87 -0.15
N SER A 109 18.30 -13.84 1.07
CA SER A 109 19.00 -13.30 2.25
C SER A 109 20.36 -13.96 2.49
N ASP A 110 20.39 -15.30 2.54
CA ASP A 110 21.63 -16.04 2.77
C ASP A 110 22.65 -15.83 1.63
N ALA A 111 22.19 -15.76 0.39
CA ALA A 111 23.06 -15.52 -0.76
C ALA A 111 23.77 -14.17 -0.70
N LEU A 112 23.07 -13.11 -0.23
CA LEU A 112 23.64 -11.78 -0.04
C LEU A 112 24.58 -11.70 1.18
N LEU A 113 24.20 -12.32 2.30
CA LEU A 113 24.92 -12.13 3.56
C LEU A 113 26.14 -13.05 3.68
N LYS A 114 26.03 -14.29 3.21
CA LYS A 114 27.02 -15.36 3.43
C LYS A 114 27.36 -16.17 2.19
N GLY A 115 26.51 -16.16 1.16
CA GLY A 115 26.64 -17.00 -0.02
C GLY A 115 27.35 -16.34 -1.20
N GLU A 116 27.05 -16.85 -2.39
CA GLU A 116 27.75 -16.53 -3.65
C GLU A 116 27.65 -15.06 -4.07
N LEU A 117 26.57 -14.37 -3.69
CA LEU A 117 26.36 -12.96 -4.02
C LEU A 117 27.02 -12.01 -3.02
N SER A 118 27.53 -12.53 -1.90
CA SER A 118 28.02 -11.71 -0.78
C SER A 118 29.18 -10.77 -1.14
N PRO A 119 30.22 -11.19 -1.89
CA PRO A 119 31.30 -10.28 -2.26
C PRO A 119 30.81 -9.10 -3.10
N TRP A 120 29.94 -9.37 -4.08
CA TRP A 120 29.32 -8.34 -4.91
C TRP A 120 28.42 -7.42 -4.08
N PHE A 121 27.52 -8.00 -3.29
CA PHE A 121 26.52 -7.26 -2.53
C PHE A 121 27.17 -6.32 -1.53
N LYS A 122 28.18 -6.77 -0.78
CA LYS A 122 28.88 -5.91 0.20
C LYS A 122 29.52 -4.69 -0.46
N ALA A 123 30.20 -4.89 -1.60
CA ALA A 123 30.83 -3.79 -2.32
C ALA A 123 29.80 -2.81 -2.89
N MET A 124 28.75 -3.32 -3.53
CA MET A 124 27.66 -2.51 -4.08
C MET A 124 26.91 -1.77 -2.96
N TYR A 125 26.57 -2.47 -1.88
CA TYR A 125 25.80 -1.94 -0.75
C TYR A 125 26.53 -0.79 -0.07
N LEU A 126 27.79 -0.97 0.30
CA LEU A 126 28.56 0.09 0.98
C LEU A 126 28.63 1.34 0.11
N LYS A 127 29.03 1.19 -1.16
CA LYS A 127 29.13 2.32 -2.10
C LYS A 127 27.79 3.07 -2.24
N ASN A 128 26.71 2.34 -2.51
CA ASN A 128 25.43 2.97 -2.85
C ASN A 128 24.66 3.44 -1.63
N HIS A 129 24.79 2.79 -0.48
CA HIS A 129 24.13 3.22 0.75
C HIS A 129 24.71 4.55 1.26
N PHE A 130 26.03 4.78 1.11
CA PHE A 130 26.62 6.09 1.43
C PHE A 130 26.06 7.20 0.54
N ILE A 131 25.87 6.95 -0.76
CA ILE A 131 25.23 7.92 -1.68
C ILE A 131 23.82 8.27 -1.22
N TRP A 132 23.04 7.27 -0.78
CA TRP A 132 21.71 7.52 -0.26
C TRP A 132 21.75 8.33 1.04
N LEU A 133 22.65 7.99 1.97
CA LEU A 133 22.80 8.66 3.27
C LEU A 133 23.24 10.12 3.14
N GLU A 134 24.16 10.46 2.23
CA GLU A 134 24.58 11.84 1.99
C GLU A 134 23.40 12.78 1.72
N ASN A 135 22.36 12.27 1.05
CA ASN A 135 21.18 13.04 0.69
C ASN A 135 20.01 12.87 1.66
N ASN A 136 20.06 11.89 2.58
CA ASN A 136 18.92 11.47 3.39
C ASN A 136 19.28 11.20 4.87
N PHE A 137 20.40 11.73 5.36
CA PHE A 137 20.88 11.48 6.72
C PHE A 137 19.81 11.78 7.78
N ASP A 138 19.13 12.93 7.66
CA ASP A 138 18.06 13.32 8.59
C ASP A 138 16.86 12.36 8.59
N LYS A 139 16.62 11.67 7.47
CA LYS A 139 15.53 10.69 7.37
C LYS A 139 15.79 9.48 8.26
N GLN A 140 17.05 9.14 8.57
CA GLN A 140 17.37 8.02 9.47
C GLN A 140 16.76 8.20 10.87
N ILE A 141 16.82 9.42 11.40
CA ILE A 141 16.23 9.75 12.71
C ILE A 141 14.70 9.60 12.65
N ASP A 142 14.08 10.06 11.56
CA ASP A 142 12.63 10.00 11.41
C ASP A 142 12.14 8.57 11.16
N GLN A 143 12.89 7.75 10.42
CA GLN A 143 12.62 6.32 10.25
C GLN A 143 12.66 5.59 11.59
N ARG A 144 13.65 5.89 12.43
CA ARG A 144 13.73 5.34 13.79
C ARG A 144 12.53 5.75 14.63
N LYS A 145 12.13 7.02 14.62
CA LYS A 145 10.93 7.49 15.35
C LYS A 145 9.68 6.75 14.87
N LEU A 146 9.53 6.55 13.56
CA LEU A 146 8.40 5.82 12.98
C LEU A 146 8.37 4.37 13.48
N HIS A 147 9.52 3.69 13.51
CA HIS A 147 9.65 2.34 14.06
C HIS A 147 9.31 2.27 15.55
N ASP A 148 9.86 3.17 16.38
CA ASP A 148 9.57 3.24 17.81
C ASP A 148 8.08 3.48 18.08
N ASN A 149 7.40 4.24 17.22
CA ASN A 149 5.96 4.47 17.33
C ASN A 149 5.14 3.22 17.00
N GLN A 150 5.57 2.42 16.03
CA GLN A 150 4.93 1.14 15.75
C GLN A 150 5.06 0.17 16.93
N ILE A 151 6.24 0.08 17.54
CA ILE A 151 6.44 -0.76 18.74
C ILE A 151 5.45 -0.35 19.85
N LYS A 152 5.23 0.96 20.04
CA LYS A 152 4.23 1.46 21.00
C LYS A 152 2.81 1.01 20.63
N ILE A 153 2.42 1.12 19.36
CA ILE A 153 1.10 0.67 18.89
C ILE A 153 0.91 -0.83 19.14
N GLU A 154 1.92 -1.64 18.82
CA GLU A 154 1.89 -3.09 19.03
C GLU A 154 1.81 -3.46 20.51
N ALA A 155 2.55 -2.75 21.36
CA ALA A 155 2.49 -2.93 22.81
C ALA A 155 1.09 -2.61 23.37
N ILE A 156 0.48 -1.49 22.95
CA ILE A 156 -0.89 -1.13 23.34
C ILE A 156 -1.88 -2.21 22.90
N ARG A 157 -1.80 -2.66 21.64
CA ARG A 157 -2.70 -3.70 21.11
C ARG A 157 -2.50 -5.05 21.81
N SER A 158 -1.27 -5.38 22.18
CA SER A 158 -0.99 -6.59 22.96
C SER A 158 -1.64 -6.53 24.34
N VAL A 159 -1.60 -5.38 25.02
CA VAL A 159 -2.27 -5.18 26.31
C VAL A 159 -3.79 -5.30 26.16
N VAL A 160 -4.37 -4.63 25.15
CA VAL A 160 -5.81 -4.70 24.87
C VAL A 160 -6.26 -6.14 24.60
N SER A 161 -5.53 -6.89 23.78
CA SER A 161 -5.85 -8.30 23.52
C SER A 161 -5.89 -9.11 24.82
N LYS A 162 -4.87 -8.98 25.67
CA LYS A 162 -4.80 -9.71 26.94
C LYS A 162 -5.96 -9.36 27.89
N VAL A 163 -6.37 -8.08 27.92
CA VAL A 163 -7.53 -7.65 28.70
C VAL A 163 -8.81 -8.29 28.15
N ASN A 164 -9.00 -8.29 26.83
CA ASN A 164 -10.17 -8.88 26.20
C ASN A 164 -10.24 -10.40 26.39
N ASP A 165 -9.10 -11.07 26.42
CA ASP A 165 -8.96 -12.51 26.67
C ASP A 165 -9.10 -12.89 28.16
N THR A 166 -9.17 -11.91 29.06
CA THR A 166 -9.33 -12.19 30.50
C THR A 166 -10.79 -12.49 30.83
N GLU A 167 -11.08 -13.75 31.20
CA GLU A 167 -12.43 -14.23 31.52
C GLU A 167 -13.03 -13.59 32.78
N THR A 168 -12.20 -13.16 33.72
CA THR A 168 -12.65 -12.60 35.01
C THR A 168 -13.09 -11.13 34.92
N LEU A 169 -12.79 -10.44 33.81
CA LEU A 169 -13.20 -9.05 33.59
C LEU A 169 -14.59 -8.98 32.98
N SER A 170 -15.40 -8.04 33.45
CA SER A 170 -16.71 -7.78 32.86
C SER A 170 -16.59 -7.12 31.49
N ASP A 171 -17.64 -7.24 30.67
CA ASP A 171 -17.69 -6.55 29.37
C ASP A 171 -17.61 -5.02 29.51
N ALA A 172 -18.13 -4.48 30.62
CA ALA A 172 -18.06 -3.05 30.92
C ALA A 172 -16.61 -2.59 31.20
N ASP A 173 -15.83 -3.41 31.91
CA ASP A 173 -14.41 -3.15 32.18
C ASP A 173 -13.59 -3.22 30.89
N LYS A 174 -13.80 -4.28 30.10
CA LYS A 174 -13.15 -4.46 28.78
C LYS A 174 -13.42 -3.26 27.87
N LYS A 175 -14.68 -2.82 27.76
CA LYS A 175 -15.06 -1.64 26.99
C LYS A 175 -14.42 -0.34 27.50
N THR A 176 -14.26 -0.21 28.82
CA THR A 176 -13.59 0.96 29.42
C THR A 176 -12.12 1.00 29.05
N VAL A 177 -11.43 -0.14 29.12
CA VAL A 177 -10.03 -0.26 28.69
C VAL A 177 -9.90 0.04 27.20
N ASP A 178 -10.73 -0.57 26.35
CA ASP A 178 -10.75 -0.32 24.90
C ASP A 178 -10.89 1.18 24.60
N THR A 179 -11.82 1.87 25.25
CA THR A 179 -12.05 3.31 25.06
C THR A 179 -10.81 4.13 25.41
N LYS A 180 -10.14 3.82 26.53
CA LYS A 180 -8.91 4.53 26.93
C LYS A 180 -7.76 4.22 25.99
N CYS A 181 -7.59 2.96 25.60
CA CYS A 181 -6.56 2.55 24.65
C CYS A 181 -6.77 3.15 23.27
N ASN A 182 -8.02 3.32 22.81
CA ASN A 182 -8.34 3.97 21.54
C ASN A 182 -7.88 5.43 21.49
N GLU A 183 -8.03 6.18 22.58
CA GLU A 183 -7.52 7.56 22.66
C GLU A 183 -5.98 7.60 22.71
N VAL A 184 -5.35 6.65 23.40
CA VAL A 184 -3.89 6.52 23.38
C VAL A 184 -3.40 6.15 21.98
N LEU A 185 -4.07 5.23 21.27
CA LEU A 185 -3.77 4.90 19.88
C LEU A 185 -3.93 6.13 18.97
N PHE A 186 -4.95 6.95 19.18
CA PHE A 186 -5.11 8.20 18.44
C PHE A 186 -3.92 9.14 18.67
N SER A 187 -3.39 9.23 19.89
CA SER A 187 -2.22 10.08 20.16
C SER A 187 -0.98 9.67 19.34
N THR A 188 -0.86 8.40 18.93
CA THR A 188 0.24 7.90 18.09
C THR A 188 0.17 8.37 16.63
N VAL A 189 -0.97 8.93 16.20
CA VAL A 189 -1.15 9.57 14.88
C VAL A 189 -0.33 10.85 14.77
N SER A 190 -0.14 11.58 15.87
CA SER A 190 0.56 12.86 15.91
C SER A 190 1.95 12.80 15.27
N LEU A 191 2.75 11.80 15.61
CA LEU A 191 4.07 11.61 15.03
C LEU A 191 4.02 11.45 13.51
N LEU A 192 3.14 10.57 13.00
CA LEU A 192 3.03 10.33 11.57
C LEU A 192 2.55 11.60 10.85
N HIS A 193 1.62 12.34 11.45
CA HIS A 193 1.15 13.61 10.92
C HIS A 193 2.27 14.67 10.89
N ASP A 194 3.08 14.79 11.95
CA ASP A 194 4.22 15.71 12.00
C ASP A 194 5.26 15.39 10.94
N LEU A 195 5.51 14.10 10.66
CA LEU A 195 6.37 13.70 9.55
C LEU A 195 5.73 14.04 8.19
N CYS A 196 4.43 13.79 8.00
CA CYS A 196 3.73 14.18 6.77
C CYS A 196 3.80 15.70 6.54
N ARG A 197 3.71 16.50 7.61
CA ARG A 197 3.92 17.96 7.56
C ARG A 197 5.35 18.32 7.19
N LYS A 198 6.35 17.69 7.83
CA LYS A 198 7.78 17.95 7.57
C LYS A 198 8.14 17.70 6.10
N TYR A 199 7.62 16.62 5.52
CA TYR A 199 7.90 16.23 4.14
C TYR A 199 6.84 16.70 3.13
N ASP A 200 5.79 17.35 3.62
CA ASP A 200 4.69 17.93 2.84
C ASP A 200 4.03 16.92 1.85
N GLN A 201 3.91 15.68 2.29
CA GLN A 201 3.29 14.56 1.58
C GLN A 201 3.22 13.32 2.48
N PHE A 202 2.40 12.33 2.11
CA PHE A 202 2.35 11.06 2.84
C PHE A 202 3.62 10.23 2.55
N LEU A 203 4.20 9.63 3.59
CA LEU A 203 5.48 8.93 3.49
C LEU A 203 5.33 7.61 2.72
N THR A 204 6.13 7.41 1.68
CA THR A 204 6.16 6.16 0.89
C THR A 204 7.60 5.77 0.53
N GLY A 205 7.79 4.53 0.04
CA GLY A 205 9.08 4.07 -0.46
C GLY A 205 9.67 4.96 -1.56
N LYS A 206 8.81 5.60 -2.37
CA LYS A 206 9.21 6.50 -3.46
C LYS A 206 9.79 7.83 -2.95
N ASN A 207 9.26 8.39 -1.86
CA ASN A 207 9.55 9.77 -1.46
C ASN A 207 10.34 9.90 -0.13
N PHE A 208 10.18 8.94 0.77
CA PHE A 208 10.80 8.92 2.09
C PHE A 208 11.91 7.87 2.16
N GLY A 209 11.75 6.79 1.41
CA GLY A 209 12.66 5.65 1.40
C GLY A 209 11.99 4.41 1.97
N ILE A 210 12.62 3.27 1.75
CA ILE A 210 12.21 1.97 2.24
C ILE A 210 12.43 1.98 3.75
N VAL A 211 11.36 1.69 4.47
CA VAL A 211 11.34 1.73 5.93
C VAL A 211 11.08 0.34 6.47
N GLN A 212 11.68 0.03 7.62
CA GLN A 212 11.42 -1.22 8.35
C GLN A 212 9.94 -1.37 8.66
N THR A 213 9.30 -0.26 9.02
CA THR A 213 7.89 -0.23 9.35
C THR A 213 7.18 0.75 8.45
N SER A 214 6.28 0.21 7.64
CA SER A 214 5.35 1.00 6.85
C SER A 214 4.55 1.98 7.74
N PRO A 215 4.26 3.20 7.26
CA PRO A 215 3.35 4.12 7.95
C PRO A 215 1.87 3.68 7.87
N PHE A 216 1.51 2.78 6.95
CA PHE A 216 0.13 2.33 6.72
C PHE A 216 -0.49 1.60 7.93
N PRO A 217 0.21 0.68 8.64
CA PRO A 217 -0.29 0.09 9.89
C PRO A 217 -0.79 1.09 10.95
N ASN A 218 -0.12 2.23 11.13
CA ASN A 218 -0.55 3.25 12.09
C ASN A 218 -1.87 3.91 11.64
N LEU A 219 -1.94 4.29 10.36
CA LEU A 219 -3.15 4.79 9.73
C LEU A 219 -4.31 3.78 9.88
N HIS A 220 -4.11 2.54 9.42
CA HIS A 220 -5.15 1.49 9.41
C HIS A 220 -5.59 1.08 10.81
N THR A 221 -4.70 1.11 11.80
CA THR A 221 -5.08 0.83 13.20
C THR A 221 -6.10 1.85 13.69
N ASN A 222 -5.93 3.13 13.36
CA ASN A 222 -6.87 4.17 13.75
C ASN A 222 -8.13 4.20 12.88
N LEU A 223 -8.05 3.82 11.60
CA LEU A 223 -9.25 3.67 10.76
C LEU A 223 -10.18 2.54 11.23
N LYS A 224 -9.65 1.50 11.88
CA LYS A 224 -10.43 0.40 12.50
C LYS A 224 -11.21 0.80 13.75
N ILE A 225 -10.94 1.98 14.30
CA ILE A 225 -11.54 2.47 15.53
C ILE A 225 -12.60 3.51 15.15
N LYS A 226 -13.87 3.20 15.45
CA LYS A 226 -15.03 4.01 15.06
C LYS A 226 -14.92 5.48 15.50
N GLU A 227 -14.36 5.73 16.67
CA GLU A 227 -14.20 7.07 17.24
C GLU A 227 -13.05 7.86 16.59
N ASN A 228 -12.08 7.17 15.96
CA ASN A 228 -10.86 7.78 15.42
C ASN A 228 -10.91 7.99 13.92
N ILE A 229 -11.71 7.20 13.18
CA ILE A 229 -11.69 7.15 11.72
C ILE A 229 -11.79 8.54 11.04
N GLU A 230 -12.81 9.34 11.36
CA GLU A 230 -13.03 10.66 10.74
C GLU A 230 -11.91 11.66 11.12
N ARG A 231 -11.50 11.68 12.39
CA ARG A 231 -10.42 12.56 12.87
C ARG A 231 -9.08 12.21 12.24
N THR A 232 -8.81 10.91 12.09
CA THR A 232 -7.60 10.39 11.45
C THR A 232 -7.59 10.76 9.97
N TRP A 233 -8.71 10.55 9.30
CA TRP A 233 -8.82 10.83 7.88
C TRP A 233 -8.69 12.32 7.57
N LEU A 234 -9.30 13.19 8.37
CA LEU A 234 -9.15 14.64 8.26
C LEU A 234 -7.68 15.09 8.31
N LEU A 235 -6.84 14.42 9.12
CA LEU A 235 -5.42 14.73 9.23
C LEU A 235 -4.59 14.24 8.04
N PHE A 236 -4.96 13.11 7.42
CA PHE A 236 -4.12 12.45 6.41
C PHE A 236 -4.60 12.57 4.98
N GLU A 237 -5.91 12.74 4.73
CA GLU A 237 -6.49 12.87 3.38
C GLU A 237 -5.72 13.88 2.51
N PRO A 238 -5.36 15.09 3.00
CA PRO A 238 -4.62 16.05 2.17
C PRO A 238 -3.25 15.54 1.72
N TYR A 239 -2.51 14.87 2.61
CA TYR A 239 -1.18 14.34 2.31
C TYR A 239 -1.24 13.10 1.42
N ILE A 240 -2.25 12.24 1.63
CA ILE A 240 -2.51 11.07 0.78
C ILE A 240 -2.91 11.52 -0.62
N THR A 241 -3.80 12.51 -0.74
CA THR A 241 -4.18 13.15 -2.01
C THR A 241 -2.97 13.67 -2.76
N LYS A 242 -2.11 14.42 -2.06
CA LYS A 242 -0.90 14.98 -2.66
C LYS A 242 0.06 13.90 -3.14
N SER A 243 0.28 12.84 -2.35
CA SER A 243 1.10 11.70 -2.77
C SER A 243 0.48 10.96 -3.95
N TYR A 244 -0.85 10.79 -3.98
CA TYR A 244 -1.57 10.10 -5.04
C TYR A 244 -1.43 10.84 -6.38
N LEU A 245 -1.67 12.15 -6.39
CA LEU A 245 -1.53 13.00 -7.57
C LEU A 245 -0.09 13.10 -8.09
N LYS A 246 0.91 12.81 -7.25
CA LYS A 246 2.31 12.68 -7.64
C LYS A 246 2.72 11.24 -8.03
N HIS A 247 1.78 10.31 -8.12
CA HIS A 247 2.01 8.89 -8.38
C HIS A 247 2.95 8.22 -7.35
N GLN A 248 2.96 8.74 -6.12
CA GLN A 248 3.80 8.22 -5.02
C GLN A 248 3.11 7.13 -4.20
N THR A 249 1.79 7.06 -4.29
CA THR A 249 0.92 6.02 -3.69
C THR A 249 -0.19 5.66 -4.69
N ASP A 250 -0.98 4.64 -4.39
CA ASP A 250 -2.16 4.23 -5.17
C ASP A 250 -3.45 4.50 -4.39
N TYR A 251 -4.59 4.13 -4.97
CA TYR A 251 -5.91 4.40 -4.38
C TYR A 251 -6.28 3.53 -3.16
N SER A 252 -5.41 2.59 -2.73
CA SER A 252 -5.73 1.61 -1.67
C SER A 252 -6.13 2.25 -0.34
N GLU A 253 -5.58 3.40 0.00
CA GLU A 253 -5.91 4.08 1.27
C GLU A 253 -7.33 4.63 1.27
N TYR A 254 -7.84 5.10 0.13
CA TYR A 254 -9.24 5.51 0.00
C TYR A 254 -10.19 4.32 0.04
N VAL A 255 -9.79 3.19 -0.54
CA VAL A 255 -10.53 1.91 -0.43
C VAL A 255 -10.59 1.46 1.02
N ALA A 256 -9.48 1.55 1.75
CA ALA A 256 -9.42 1.22 3.18
C ALA A 256 -10.34 2.14 3.99
N PHE A 257 -10.32 3.46 3.72
CA PHE A 257 -11.24 4.39 4.37
C PHE A 257 -12.71 4.06 4.10
N ASP A 258 -13.08 3.83 2.84
CA ASP A 258 -14.45 3.45 2.51
C ASP A 258 -14.81 2.12 3.20
N ALA A 259 -13.91 1.14 3.26
CA ALA A 259 -14.13 -0.15 3.92
C ALA A 259 -14.49 0.03 5.40
N TYR A 260 -13.70 0.80 6.14
CA TYR A 260 -13.96 1.03 7.56
C TYR A 260 -15.15 1.96 7.80
N SER A 261 -15.39 2.94 6.92
CA SER A 261 -16.59 3.78 6.96
C SER A 261 -17.85 2.94 6.81
N PHE A 262 -17.82 1.97 5.90
CA PHE A 262 -18.93 1.06 5.70
C PHE A 262 -19.16 0.17 6.93
N ILE A 263 -18.09 -0.40 7.50
CA ILE A 263 -18.18 -1.24 8.71
C ILE A 263 -18.76 -0.47 9.90
N HIS A 264 -18.39 0.80 10.08
CA HIS A 264 -18.77 1.58 11.27
C HIS A 264 -20.05 2.39 11.13
N PHE A 265 -20.38 2.83 9.90
CA PHE A 265 -21.43 3.80 9.62
C PHE A 265 -22.38 3.39 8.48
N GLY A 266 -22.09 2.30 7.75
CA GLY A 266 -22.95 1.79 6.69
C GLY A 266 -22.89 2.57 5.37
N TYR A 267 -21.90 3.43 5.17
CA TYR A 267 -21.71 4.18 3.93
C TYR A 267 -20.24 4.16 3.45
N GLN A 268 -20.04 4.51 2.18
CA GLN A 268 -18.74 4.86 1.60
C GLN A 268 -18.70 6.34 1.19
N LYS A 269 -17.52 6.96 1.27
CA LYS A 269 -17.30 8.38 0.95
C LYS A 269 -16.85 8.58 -0.50
N TYR A 270 -15.99 7.70 -1.01
CA TYR A 270 -15.38 7.81 -2.34
C TYR A 270 -16.01 6.92 -3.40
N GLY A 271 -16.89 6.00 -3.02
CA GLY A 271 -17.55 5.13 -4.01
C GLY A 271 -16.60 4.10 -4.62
N LEU A 272 -15.55 3.70 -3.89
CA LEU A 272 -14.48 2.84 -4.40
C LEU A 272 -14.63 1.37 -3.99
N LEU A 273 -15.51 1.07 -3.03
CA LEU A 273 -15.75 -0.31 -2.62
C LEU A 273 -16.57 -1.05 -3.67
N LYS A 274 -16.05 -2.22 -4.03
CA LYS A 274 -16.80 -3.27 -4.71
C LYS A 274 -16.85 -4.48 -3.78
N LYS A 275 -17.96 -5.24 -3.81
CA LYS A 275 -18.13 -6.45 -2.98
C LYS A 275 -16.97 -7.44 -3.12
N GLU A 276 -16.43 -7.54 -4.33
CA GLU A 276 -15.28 -8.38 -4.70
C GLU A 276 -13.95 -7.89 -4.10
N ASN A 277 -13.81 -6.60 -3.83
CA ASN A 277 -12.57 -6.01 -3.31
C ASN A 277 -12.44 -6.10 -1.79
N LEU A 278 -13.50 -6.53 -1.10
CA LEU A 278 -13.47 -6.67 0.34
C LEU A 278 -12.74 -7.96 0.75
N PRO A 279 -11.99 -7.93 1.87
CA PRO A 279 -11.44 -9.14 2.47
C PRO A 279 -12.51 -10.21 2.66
N LEU A 280 -12.16 -11.48 2.44
CA LEU A 280 -13.11 -12.60 2.46
C LEU A 280 -13.98 -12.63 3.74
N HIS A 281 -13.38 -12.30 4.89
CA HIS A 281 -14.08 -12.23 6.18
C HIS A 281 -15.09 -11.07 6.27
N MET A 282 -14.91 -10.00 5.50
CA MET A 282 -15.83 -8.86 5.42
C MET A 282 -16.93 -9.05 4.37
N ARG A 283 -16.72 -9.90 3.35
CA ARG A 283 -17.74 -10.19 2.33
C ARG A 283 -19.03 -10.80 2.92
N GLY A 284 -18.92 -11.46 4.08
CA GLY A 284 -20.05 -11.97 4.85
C GLY A 284 -21.01 -10.90 5.37
N LEU A 285 -20.51 -9.68 5.61
CA LEU A 285 -21.29 -8.55 6.13
C LEU A 285 -22.19 -7.89 5.07
N ILE A 286 -21.99 -8.25 3.80
CA ILE A 286 -22.64 -7.63 2.60
C ILE A 286 -23.33 -8.72 1.78
N ARG A 287 -23.67 -9.86 2.40
CA ARG A 287 -24.31 -10.97 1.67
C ARG A 287 -25.61 -10.53 0.99
N ASP A 288 -26.37 -9.65 1.64
CA ASP A 288 -27.72 -9.24 1.20
C ASP A 288 -27.82 -7.80 0.65
N GLN A 289 -26.74 -7.01 0.74
CA GLN A 289 -26.71 -5.67 0.13
C GLN A 289 -26.24 -5.75 -1.33
N VAL A 290 -27.08 -5.26 -2.24
CA VAL A 290 -26.81 -5.17 -3.67
C VAL A 290 -25.77 -4.08 -3.96
N GLU A 291 -25.85 -2.97 -3.22
CA GLU A 291 -24.99 -1.79 -3.38
C GLU A 291 -24.60 -1.21 -2.02
N ILE A 292 -23.37 -0.70 -1.91
CA ILE A 292 -22.86 -0.03 -0.72
C ILE A 292 -23.24 1.46 -0.81
N PRO A 293 -24.03 2.02 0.14
CA PRO A 293 -24.53 3.38 0.05
C PRO A 293 -23.42 4.43 -0.03
N ILE A 294 -23.55 5.39 -0.96
CA ILE A 294 -22.65 6.54 -1.07
C ILE A 294 -23.16 7.67 -0.17
N GLN A 295 -22.30 8.21 0.70
CA GLN A 295 -22.65 9.28 1.63
C GLN A 295 -23.13 10.55 0.92
N ASN A 296 -22.42 10.95 -0.14
CA ASN A 296 -22.72 12.13 -0.93
C ASN A 296 -22.25 11.94 -2.38
N ALA A 297 -23.20 11.63 -3.27
CA ALA A 297 -22.91 11.37 -4.69
C ALA A 297 -22.22 12.55 -5.39
N PHE A 298 -22.61 13.80 -5.09
CA PHE A 298 -22.00 14.98 -5.69
C PHE A 298 -20.52 15.14 -5.29
N PHE A 299 -20.21 14.90 -4.01
CA PHE A 299 -18.84 14.88 -3.52
C PHE A 299 -18.04 13.77 -4.21
N THR A 300 -18.59 12.56 -4.25
CA THR A 300 -17.95 11.40 -4.88
C THR A 300 -17.64 11.66 -6.36
N ASP A 301 -18.60 12.17 -7.13
CA ASP A 301 -18.41 12.49 -8.56
C ASP A 301 -17.38 13.60 -8.79
N LYS A 302 -17.30 14.57 -7.87
CA LYS A 302 -16.27 15.61 -7.92
C LYS A 302 -14.88 15.00 -7.69
N VAL A 303 -14.68 14.27 -6.60
CA VAL A 303 -13.38 13.68 -6.27
C VAL A 303 -12.97 12.68 -7.34
N LYS A 304 -13.89 11.87 -7.86
CA LYS A 304 -13.56 10.91 -8.91
C LYS A 304 -13.01 11.60 -10.16
N ARG A 305 -13.61 12.72 -10.57
CA ARG A 305 -13.09 13.52 -11.69
C ARG A 305 -11.72 14.13 -11.40
N GLU A 306 -11.51 14.65 -10.20
CA GLU A 306 -10.22 15.24 -9.78
C GLU A 306 -9.09 14.19 -9.74
N MET A 307 -9.41 12.96 -9.34
CA MET A 307 -8.46 11.86 -9.21
C MET A 307 -8.34 10.99 -10.46
N GLY A 308 -9.16 11.23 -11.48
CA GLY A 308 -9.23 10.40 -12.69
C GLY A 308 -9.77 8.99 -12.44
N TRP A 309 -10.63 8.84 -11.44
CA TRP A 309 -11.26 7.60 -11.00
C TRP A 309 -12.57 7.30 -11.75
N GLN A 310 -12.90 6.01 -11.87
CA GLN A 310 -14.12 5.48 -12.50
C GLN A 310 -15.05 4.88 -11.44
#